data_AF-A0A540WM58-F1
#
_entry.id   AF-A0A540WM58-F1
#
_cell.length_a   1.000
_cell.length_b   1.000
_cell.length_c   1.000
_cell.angle_alpha   90.00
_cell.angle_beta   90.00
_cell.angle_gamma   90.00
#
_symmetry.space_group_name_H-M   'P 1'
#
loop_
_entity.id
_entity.type
_entity.pdbx_description
1 polymer ?
#
loop_
_entity_poly.entity_id
_entity_poly.type
_entity_poly.pdbx_seq_one_letter_code
_entity_poly.pdbx_strand_id
1 'polypeptide(L)'
;MTMTTTQARWRRVAVSGWMALALCGGVAVARAVTSEVRTPSRRLSAEERVLVGRAAAEAEPHWRRRSMHSFPGDHWSQDDDFGASERGWVMNEARRRDVPVTDVFDAIDTELRSAAPILPPRKASASPCKPRPFYD
;
A
#
# COMPACT_ATOMS: atom_id res chain seq x y z
N MET A 1 47.35 33.86 -11.51
CA MET A 1 46.27 33.71 -12.52
C MET A 1 45.45 32.41 -12.37
N THR A 2 45.42 31.78 -11.19
CA THR A 2 44.74 30.48 -10.95
C THR A 2 43.40 30.57 -10.20
N MET A 3 43.09 31.72 -9.59
CA MET A 3 41.83 31.92 -8.84
C MET A 3 40.58 32.00 -9.73
N THR A 4 40.71 32.55 -10.94
CA THR A 4 39.58 32.78 -11.86
C THR A 4 39.01 31.50 -12.46
N THR A 5 39.86 30.49 -12.72
CA THR A 5 39.46 29.19 -13.27
C THR A 5 38.65 28.36 -12.27
N THR A 6 39.00 28.43 -10.98
CA THR A 6 38.31 27.70 -9.91
C THR A 6 36.91 28.27 -9.69
N GLN A 7 36.78 29.60 -9.64
CA GLN A 7 35.48 30.26 -9.47
C GLN A 7 34.53 30.02 -10.67
N ALA A 8 35.06 30.01 -11.90
CA ALA A 8 34.28 29.67 -13.09
C ALA A 8 33.75 28.23 -13.06
N ARG A 9 34.56 27.28 -12.56
CA ARG A 9 34.16 25.87 -12.41
C ARG A 9 33.05 25.70 -11.36
N TRP A 10 33.15 26.38 -10.21
CA TRP A 10 32.09 26.34 -9.19
C TRP A 10 30.78 26.94 -9.67
N ARG A 11 30.82 28.05 -10.42
CA ARG A 11 29.60 28.63 -11.04
C ARG A 11 28.95 27.65 -12.01
N ARG A 12 29.72 26.95 -12.85
CA ARG A 12 29.17 25.93 -13.76
C ARG A 12 28.51 24.77 -13.02
N VAL A 13 29.16 24.24 -11.97
CA VAL A 13 28.60 23.18 -11.14
C VAL A 13 27.29 23.63 -10.47
N ALA A 14 27.26 24.84 -9.92
CA ALA A 14 26.06 25.40 -9.31
C ALA A 14 24.92 25.56 -10.34
N VAL A 15 25.21 26.10 -11.53
CA VAL A 15 24.21 26.23 -12.61
C VAL A 15 23.68 24.87 -13.04
N SER A 16 24.55 23.89 -13.26
CA SER A 16 24.15 22.52 -13.60
C SER A 16 23.28 21.89 -12.51
N GLY A 17 23.62 22.10 -11.24
CA GLY A 17 22.82 21.62 -10.10
C GLY A 17 21.43 22.25 -10.07
N TRP A 18 21.33 23.57 -10.25
CA TRP A 18 20.06 24.28 -10.32
C TRP A 18 19.21 23.84 -11.52
N MET A 19 19.81 23.62 -12.69
CA MET A 19 19.09 23.10 -13.85
C MET A 19 18.57 21.69 -13.61
N ALA A 20 19.37 20.81 -13.00
CA ALA A 20 18.93 19.45 -12.67
C ALA A 20 17.76 19.47 -11.69
N LEU A 21 17.82 20.32 -10.67
CA LEU A 21 16.72 20.50 -9.73
C LEU A 21 15.46 21.03 -10.41
N ALA A 22 15.59 22.05 -11.26
CA ALA A 22 14.47 22.63 -12.01
C ALA A 22 13.83 21.61 -12.96
N LEU A 23 14.64 20.77 -13.62
CA LEU A 23 14.16 19.70 -14.47
C LEU A 23 13.38 18.65 -13.68
N CYS A 24 13.94 18.15 -12.56
CA CYS A 24 13.27 17.19 -11.70
C CYS A 24 11.96 17.75 -11.14
N GLY A 25 11.97 19.01 -10.68
CA GLY A 25 10.77 19.72 -10.22
C GLY A 25 9.73 19.86 -11.31
N GLY A 26 10.15 20.26 -12.52
CA GLY A 26 9.27 20.38 -13.69
C GLY A 26 8.61 19.05 -14.06
N VAL A 27 9.37 17.95 -14.07
CA VAL A 27 8.84 16.59 -14.33
C VAL A 27 7.85 16.17 -13.23
N ALA A 28 8.16 16.42 -11.96
CA ALA A 28 7.26 16.08 -10.86
C ALA A 28 5.93 16.85 -10.95
N VAL A 29 5.99 18.16 -11.24
CA VAL A 29 4.79 19.00 -11.44
C VAL A 29 4.00 18.53 -12.65
N ALA A 30 4.66 18.28 -13.79
CA ALA A 30 4.00 17.77 -14.98
C ALA A 30 3.27 16.47 -14.68
N ARG A 31 3.94 15.50 -14.02
CA ARG A 31 3.34 14.23 -13.62
C ARG A 31 2.16 14.40 -12.67
N ALA A 32 2.22 15.34 -11.73
CA ALA A 32 1.13 15.64 -10.82
C ALA A 32 -0.08 16.24 -11.55
N VAL A 33 0.14 17.24 -12.42
CA VAL A 33 -0.93 17.91 -13.18
C VAL A 33 -1.58 16.97 -14.20
N THR A 34 -0.80 16.09 -14.83
CA THR A 34 -1.33 15.10 -15.78
C THR A 34 -1.79 13.82 -15.11
N SER A 35 -1.72 13.70 -13.78
CA SER A 35 -2.21 12.51 -13.10
C SER A 35 -3.73 12.52 -13.12
N GLU A 36 -4.31 11.54 -13.82
CA GLU A 36 -5.73 11.27 -13.69
C GLU A 36 -5.97 10.66 -12.31
N VAL A 37 -6.52 11.45 -11.38
CA VAL A 37 -7.14 10.89 -10.18
C VAL A 37 -8.39 10.16 -10.65
N ARG A 38 -8.26 8.86 -10.90
CA ARG A 38 -9.39 8.02 -11.32
C ARG A 38 -10.38 7.95 -10.16
N THR A 39 -11.42 8.77 -10.24
CA THR A 39 -12.59 8.64 -9.36
C THR A 39 -13.30 7.35 -9.74
N PRO A 40 -13.52 6.42 -8.80
CA PRO A 40 -14.26 5.20 -9.07
C PRO A 40 -15.62 5.53 -9.68
N SER A 41 -15.97 4.86 -10.78
CA SER A 41 -17.18 5.17 -11.55
C SER A 41 -18.46 4.59 -10.94
N ARG A 42 -18.34 3.59 -10.06
CA ARG A 42 -19.50 2.90 -9.46
C ARG A 42 -19.24 2.40 -8.04
N ARG A 43 -20.31 1.96 -7.37
CA ARG A 43 -20.27 1.25 -6.07
C ARG A 43 -20.54 -0.24 -6.26
N LEU A 44 -20.16 -1.06 -5.29
CA LEU A 44 -20.55 -2.48 -5.27
C LEU A 44 -22.03 -2.65 -4.93
N SER A 45 -22.74 -3.47 -5.71
CA SER A 45 -24.07 -3.98 -5.37
C SER A 45 -24.02 -4.95 -4.19
N ALA A 46 -25.17 -5.25 -3.58
CA ALA A 46 -25.23 -6.16 -2.43
C ALA A 46 -24.71 -7.57 -2.78
N GLU A 47 -25.08 -8.10 -3.94
CA GLU A 47 -24.61 -9.41 -4.43
C GLU A 47 -23.10 -9.40 -4.66
N GLU A 48 -22.58 -8.34 -5.29
CA GLU A 48 -21.14 -8.21 -5.52
C GLU A 48 -20.34 -8.11 -4.21
N ARG A 49 -20.86 -7.44 -3.18
CA ARG A 49 -20.20 -7.38 -1.86
C ARG A 49 -20.05 -8.77 -1.26
N VAL A 50 -21.09 -9.61 -1.33
CA VAL A 50 -21.01 -10.99 -0.85
C VAL A 50 -19.95 -11.78 -1.62
N LEU A 51 -19.91 -11.64 -2.95
CA LEU A 51 -18.91 -12.32 -3.78
C LEU A 51 -17.49 -11.86 -3.48
N VAL A 52 -17.28 -10.55 -3.30
CA VAL A 52 -15.98 -9.97 -2.93
C VAL A 52 -15.53 -10.47 -1.57
N GLY A 53 -16.42 -10.45 -0.58
CA GLY A 53 -16.13 -10.94 0.76
C GLY A 53 -15.72 -12.41 0.76
N ARG A 54 -16.48 -13.27 0.07
CA ARG A 54 -16.14 -14.70 -0.06
C ARG A 54 -14.81 -14.93 -0.77
N ALA A 55 -14.54 -14.19 -1.85
CA ALA A 55 -13.27 -14.29 -2.56
C ALA A 55 -12.07 -13.89 -1.68
N ALA A 56 -12.24 -12.88 -0.82
CA ALA A 56 -11.22 -12.52 0.17
C ALA A 56 -11.03 -13.63 1.21
N ALA A 57 -12.12 -14.20 1.74
CA ALA A 57 -12.08 -15.30 2.69
C ALA A 57 -11.41 -16.57 2.12
N GLU A 58 -11.62 -16.87 0.83
CA GLU A 58 -10.94 -17.97 0.13
C GLU A 58 -9.43 -17.72 -0.04
N ALA A 59 -9.01 -16.47 -0.22
CA ALA A 59 -7.62 -16.09 -0.41
C ALA A 59 -6.82 -15.97 0.90
N GLU A 60 -7.47 -15.60 2.01
CA GLU A 60 -6.86 -15.41 3.32
C GLU A 60 -5.97 -16.57 3.79
N PRO A 61 -6.41 -17.85 3.74
CA PRO A 61 -5.57 -18.98 4.17
C PRO A 61 -4.23 -19.05 3.43
N HIS A 62 -4.21 -18.68 2.16
CA HIS A 62 -2.98 -18.64 1.39
C HIS A 62 -2.04 -17.52 1.87
N TRP A 63 -2.57 -16.31 2.13
CA TRP A 63 -1.78 -15.20 2.69
C TRP A 63 -1.21 -15.57 4.04
N ARG A 64 -2.03 -16.12 4.96
CA ARG A 64 -1.56 -16.56 6.28
C ARG A 64 -0.46 -17.62 6.19
N ARG A 65 -0.63 -18.64 5.33
CA ARG A 65 0.41 -19.67 5.13
C ARG A 65 1.71 -19.07 4.59
N ARG A 66 1.61 -18.15 3.64
CA ARG A 66 2.78 -17.46 3.09
C ARG A 66 3.50 -16.65 4.17
N SER A 67 2.79 -15.86 4.96
CA SER A 67 3.37 -15.06 6.03
C SER A 67 4.04 -15.93 7.10
N MET A 68 3.40 -17.04 7.51
CA MET A 68 4.02 -18.02 8.41
C MET A 68 5.31 -18.63 7.87
N HIS A 69 5.38 -18.87 6.55
CA HIS A 69 6.58 -19.38 5.89
C HIS A 69 7.68 -18.31 5.77
N SER A 70 7.32 -17.07 5.43
CA SER A 70 8.28 -15.96 5.28
C SER A 70 8.89 -15.53 6.62
N PHE A 71 8.11 -15.60 7.71
CA PHE A 71 8.50 -15.12 9.03
C PHE A 71 8.24 -16.19 10.11
N PRO A 72 8.96 -17.33 10.09
CA PRO A 72 8.71 -18.43 11.01
C PRO A 72 8.96 -18.01 12.46
N GLY A 73 7.95 -18.18 13.32
CA GLY A 73 8.03 -17.85 14.75
C GLY A 73 7.94 -16.36 15.10
N ASP A 74 8.08 -15.45 14.12
CA ASP A 74 7.89 -14.02 14.30
C ASP A 74 6.44 -13.62 13.99
N HIS A 75 5.58 -13.74 14.99
CA HIS A 75 4.15 -13.42 14.86
C HIS A 75 3.86 -11.97 14.47
N TRP A 76 4.75 -11.03 14.79
CA TRP A 76 4.53 -9.63 14.43
C TRP A 76 4.76 -9.41 12.94
N SER A 77 5.91 -9.87 12.42
CA SER A 77 6.19 -9.79 10.99
C SER A 77 5.19 -10.61 10.16
N GLN A 78 4.65 -11.70 10.71
CA GLN A 78 3.54 -12.44 10.08
C GLN A 78 2.28 -11.60 9.91
N ASP A 79 1.86 -10.87 10.95
CA ASP A 79 0.66 -10.01 10.90
C ASP A 79 0.86 -8.85 9.91
N ASP A 80 2.05 -8.23 9.89
CA ASP A 80 2.40 -7.15 8.97
C ASP A 80 2.40 -7.62 7.50
N ASP A 81 2.99 -8.78 7.21
CA ASP A 81 3.02 -9.36 5.86
C ASP A 81 1.63 -9.81 5.38
N PHE A 82 0.82 -10.35 6.30
CA PHE A 82 -0.59 -10.65 6.03
C PHE A 82 -1.35 -9.37 5.65
N GLY A 83 -1.24 -8.31 6.45
CA GLY A 83 -1.91 -7.03 6.17
C GLY A 83 -1.42 -6.39 4.87
N ALA A 84 -0.13 -6.54 4.54
CA ALA A 84 0.40 -6.09 3.25
C ALA A 84 -0.20 -6.87 2.06
N SER A 85 -0.35 -8.19 2.20
CA SER A 85 -0.97 -9.05 1.20
C SER A 85 -2.46 -8.73 1.00
N GLU A 86 -3.22 -8.57 2.09
CA GLU A 86 -4.63 -8.19 2.06
C GLU A 86 -4.80 -6.83 1.38
N ARG A 87 -4.06 -5.81 1.82
CA ARG A 87 -4.09 -4.48 1.21
C ARG A 87 -3.77 -4.52 -0.29
N GLY A 88 -2.75 -5.29 -0.67
CA GLY A 88 -2.39 -5.49 -2.08
C GLY A 88 -3.53 -6.10 -2.90
N TRP A 89 -4.19 -7.11 -2.35
CA TRP A 89 -5.36 -7.74 -2.98
C TRP A 89 -6.53 -6.74 -3.11
N VAL A 90 -6.86 -6.03 -2.04
CA VAL A 90 -7.96 -5.04 -2.01
C VAL A 90 -7.75 -3.95 -3.06
N MET A 91 -6.55 -3.39 -3.14
CA MET A 91 -6.22 -2.34 -4.13
C MET A 91 -6.37 -2.85 -5.56
N ASN A 92 -5.98 -4.11 -5.81
CA ASN A 92 -6.14 -4.73 -7.11
C ASN A 92 -7.61 -5.03 -7.41
N GLU A 93 -8.39 -5.51 -6.44
CA GLU A 93 -9.82 -5.79 -6.60
C GLU A 93 -10.62 -4.52 -6.92
N ALA A 94 -10.38 -3.45 -6.15
CA ALA A 94 -10.99 -2.15 -6.33
C ALA A 94 -10.70 -1.60 -7.75
N ARG A 95 -9.44 -1.68 -8.19
CA ARG A 95 -9.04 -1.27 -9.54
C ARG A 95 -9.71 -2.11 -10.63
N ARG A 96 -9.74 -3.44 -10.48
CA ARG A 96 -10.34 -4.34 -11.49
C ARG A 96 -11.84 -4.11 -11.66
N ARG A 97 -12.54 -3.74 -10.57
CA ARG A 97 -13.99 -3.52 -10.56
C ARG A 97 -14.41 -2.06 -10.76
N ASP A 98 -13.45 -1.14 -10.76
CA ASP A 98 -13.63 0.31 -10.81
C ASP A 98 -14.54 0.84 -9.68
N VAL A 99 -14.31 0.31 -8.47
CA VAL A 99 -15.04 0.67 -7.25
C VAL A 99 -14.11 1.30 -6.21
N PRO A 100 -14.64 2.07 -5.24
CA PRO A 100 -13.85 2.57 -4.12
C PRO A 100 -13.20 1.43 -3.33
N VAL A 101 -11.97 1.66 -2.89
CA VAL A 101 -11.24 0.76 -1.98
C VAL A 101 -12.04 0.50 -0.70
N THR A 102 -12.78 1.49 -0.22
CA THR A 102 -13.66 1.38 0.95
C THR A 102 -14.75 0.34 0.75
N ASP A 103 -15.36 0.24 -0.43
CA ASP A 103 -16.42 -0.73 -0.70
C ASP A 103 -15.89 -2.17 -0.62
N VAL A 104 -14.64 -2.39 -1.02
CA VAL A 104 -14.00 -3.70 -0.94
C VAL A 104 -13.68 -4.05 0.51
N PHE A 105 -13.16 -3.11 1.31
CA PHE A 105 -12.95 -3.35 2.74
C PHE A 105 -14.27 -3.58 3.49
N ASP A 106 -15.32 -2.82 3.18
CA ASP A 106 -16.64 -2.99 3.77
C ASP A 106 -17.25 -4.36 3.42
N ALA A 107 -17.02 -4.84 2.19
CA ALA A 107 -17.44 -6.17 1.76
C ALA A 107 -16.72 -7.28 2.53
N ILE A 108 -15.40 -7.14 2.76
CA ILE A 108 -14.63 -8.04 3.62
C ILE A 108 -15.21 -8.01 5.04
N ASP A 109 -15.31 -6.84 5.66
CA ASP A 109 -15.82 -6.69 7.03
C ASP A 109 -17.25 -7.22 7.21
N THR A 110 -18.09 -7.11 6.18
CA THR A 110 -19.44 -7.69 6.17
C THR A 110 -19.40 -9.21 6.12
N GLU A 111 -18.52 -9.80 5.32
CA GLU A 111 -18.29 -11.25 5.31
C GLU A 111 -17.75 -11.72 6.66
N LEU A 112 -16.74 -11.03 7.21
CA LEU A 112 -16.14 -11.36 8.50
C LEU A 112 -17.18 -11.39 9.62
N ARG A 113 -18.14 -10.46 9.61
CA ARG A 113 -19.22 -10.37 10.60
C ARG A 113 -20.35 -11.39 10.39
N SER A 114 -20.54 -11.87 9.15
CA SER A 114 -21.62 -12.80 8.80
C SER A 114 -21.18 -14.26 8.77
N ALA A 115 -19.88 -14.53 8.70
CA ALA A 115 -19.33 -15.87 8.73
C ALA A 115 -19.43 -16.51 10.13
N ALA A 116 -19.77 -17.80 10.15
CA ALA A 116 -19.61 -18.68 11.31
C ALA A 116 -18.16 -18.65 11.83
N PRO A 117 -17.87 -19.03 13.09
CA PRO A 117 -16.55 -18.86 13.69
C PRO A 117 -15.42 -19.39 12.78
N ILE A 118 -14.54 -18.48 12.36
CA ILE A 118 -13.42 -18.79 11.47
C ILE A 118 -12.37 -19.61 12.23
N LEU A 119 -11.90 -20.69 11.60
CA LEU A 119 -10.85 -21.56 12.11
C LEU A 119 -9.56 -21.42 11.26
N PRO A 120 -8.39 -21.20 11.89
CA PRO A 120 -8.19 -21.00 13.34
C PRO A 120 -8.81 -19.66 13.82
N PRO A 121 -9.15 -19.56 15.12
CA PRO A 121 -9.74 -18.34 15.67
C PRO A 121 -8.89 -17.13 15.32
N ARG A 122 -9.49 -16.13 14.68
CA ARG A 122 -8.81 -14.88 14.36
C ARG A 122 -8.54 -14.13 15.66
N LYS A 123 -7.35 -13.56 15.79
CA LYS A 123 -6.99 -12.70 16.92
C LYS A 123 -7.88 -11.45 16.89
N ALA A 124 -8.64 -11.23 17.96
CA ALA A 124 -9.59 -10.11 18.06
C ALA A 124 -8.93 -8.73 18.17
N SER A 125 -7.62 -8.69 18.42
CA SER A 125 -6.82 -7.47 18.52
C SER A 125 -5.71 -7.48 17.48
N ALA A 126 -5.52 -6.33 16.82
CA ALA A 126 -4.28 -6.07 16.12
C ALA A 126 -3.12 -6.20 17.13
N SER A 127 -2.01 -6.78 16.69
CA SER A 127 -0.77 -6.69 17.48
C SER A 127 -0.51 -5.20 17.75
N PRO A 128 -0.34 -4.78 19.03
CA PRO A 128 -0.13 -3.38 19.34
C PRO A 128 1.02 -2.87 18.48
N CYS A 129 0.86 -1.68 17.88
CA CYS A 129 1.93 -1.00 17.16
C CYS A 129 3.06 -0.76 18.15
N LYS A 130 3.96 -1.76 18.31
CA LYS A 130 5.10 -1.62 19.22
C LYS A 130 5.89 -0.44 18.65
N PRO A 131 6.21 0.60 19.44
CA PRO A 131 7.24 1.54 19.01
C PRO A 131 8.47 0.69 18.65
N ARG A 132 9.07 0.94 17.48
CA ARG A 132 10.33 0.26 17.12
C ARG A 132 11.30 0.45 18.29
N PRO A 133 11.96 -0.59 18.81
CA PRO A 133 13.04 -0.41 19.76
C PRO A 133 14.23 0.20 19.00
N PHE A 134 14.20 1.52 18.85
CA PHE A 134 15.41 2.33 18.85
C PHE A 134 15.33 3.11 20.16
N TYR A 135 16.38 3.06 20.98
CA TYR A 135 16.42 3.25 22.45
C TYR A 135 15.90 1.98 23.17
N ASP A 136 16.73 1.02 23.61
CA ASP A 136 18.08 1.11 24.19
C ASP A 136 19.13 0.21 23.52
#